data_AF-A0A0D9PBH9-F1
#
_entry.id   AF-A0A0D9PBH9-F1
#
_cell.length_a   1.000
_cell.length_b   1.000
_cell.length_c   1.000
_cell.angle_alpha   90.00
_cell.angle_beta   90.00
_cell.angle_gamma   90.00
#
_symmetry.space_group_name_H-M   'P 1'
#
loop_
_entity.id
_entity.type
_entity.pdbx_description
1 polymer ?
#
loop_
_entity_poly.entity_id
_entity_poly.type
_entity_poly.pdbx_seq_one_letter_code
_entity_poly.pdbx_strand_id
1 'polypeptide(L)'
;MKAFATLSFGLALAASAHPTVSTRADEQDYNATYLGQILLDRLEKIAINEETPPRFVSPQAWQHTCPDVLLSFQGEQVQFWHEASIHPNDTISKRAFYIPHVETGDINPGPGDLKLSIAKSTMNSKMESKGWTVGAKVAGTFGAKDGPSANVELSASYSDTTTTTKMQTVTTSHDASCKPGYECRLETWTFHIAVRARTRLLPYYQTWTAGGGHGAKTETCQMKQSVATCEQFRQRLREWCDYSPEVNNKGVWPPAPLDRTEDIELKLPIAEANGNQLMSRIVLVSEPIMRKKSGDVPEAVKEGTQQTIKEAMERGTMFQVLDSSSSLS
;
A
#
# COMPACT_ATOMS: atom_id res chain seq x y z
N MET A 1 24.62 40.11 -67.60
CA MET A 1 23.48 39.96 -66.67
C MET A 1 24.09 39.96 -65.27
N LYS A 2 24.05 41.09 -64.55
CA LYS A 2 23.09 41.41 -63.44
C LYS A 2 23.09 40.30 -62.38
N ALA A 3 23.37 40.50 -61.08
CA ALA A 3 23.55 41.69 -60.27
C ALA A 3 24.26 41.31 -58.94
N PHE A 4 24.89 42.28 -58.28
CA PHE A 4 25.30 42.24 -56.87
C PHE A 4 24.07 42.16 -55.95
N ALA A 5 24.16 41.38 -54.87
CA ALA A 5 23.27 41.52 -53.72
C ALA A 5 24.00 41.13 -52.42
N THR A 6 24.50 42.15 -51.74
CA THR A 6 24.77 42.19 -50.30
C THR A 6 23.44 42.06 -49.55
N LEU A 7 23.38 41.19 -48.54
CA LEU A 7 22.26 41.15 -47.59
C LEU A 7 22.80 41.07 -46.17
N SER A 8 22.85 42.25 -45.55
CA SER A 8 22.93 42.45 -44.11
C SER A 8 21.53 42.29 -43.51
N PHE A 9 21.39 41.41 -42.53
CA PHE A 9 20.34 41.40 -41.52
C PHE A 9 21.06 40.93 -40.24
N GLY A 10 21.25 41.73 -39.20
CA GLY A 10 20.29 42.62 -38.55
C GLY A 10 19.87 41.93 -37.25
N LEU A 11 20.67 42.11 -36.19
CA LEU A 11 20.27 41.78 -34.83
C LEU A 11 19.00 42.57 -34.51
N ALA A 12 17.90 41.87 -34.27
CA ALA A 12 16.73 42.42 -33.61
C ALA A 12 16.53 41.67 -32.29
N LEU A 13 16.96 42.32 -31.21
CA LEU A 13 16.51 42.05 -29.85
C LEU A 13 15.00 42.28 -29.81
N ALA A 14 14.21 41.21 -29.92
CA ALA A 14 12.82 41.24 -29.50
C ALA A 14 12.77 40.87 -28.01
N ALA A 15 12.91 41.89 -27.15
CA ALA A 15 12.48 41.81 -25.78
C ALA A 15 10.95 41.61 -25.77
N SER A 16 10.51 40.35 -25.72
CA SER A 16 9.16 40.05 -25.25
C SER A 16 9.23 39.97 -23.74
N ALA A 17 8.83 41.09 -23.11
CA ALA A 17 8.56 41.14 -21.69
C ALA A 17 7.66 39.96 -21.33
N HIS A 18 8.22 38.95 -20.65
CA HIS A 18 7.40 37.97 -19.97
C HIS A 18 6.64 38.70 -18.87
N PRO A 19 5.33 38.51 -18.74
CA PRO A 19 4.61 39.05 -17.61
C PRO A 19 5.20 38.39 -16.37
N THR A 20 5.90 39.17 -15.54
CA THR A 20 6.21 38.82 -14.16
C THR A 20 4.88 38.83 -13.40
N VAL A 21 4.13 37.73 -13.56
CA VAL A 21 3.02 37.42 -12.67
C VAL A 21 3.65 37.12 -11.31
N SER A 22 3.28 37.94 -10.32
CA SER A 22 3.65 37.79 -8.93
C SER A 22 3.01 36.51 -8.36
N THR A 23 3.74 35.39 -8.37
CA THR A 23 3.25 34.03 -8.04
C THR A 23 3.25 33.66 -6.55
N ARG A 24 3.27 34.62 -5.62
CA ARG A 24 3.41 34.27 -4.19
C ARG A 24 2.13 33.79 -3.51
N ALA A 25 0.95 34.03 -4.11
CA ALA A 25 -0.35 33.59 -3.59
C ALA A 25 -0.85 32.29 -4.24
N ASP A 26 -0.46 31.99 -5.48
CA ASP A 26 -0.91 30.78 -6.21
C ASP A 26 -0.15 29.50 -5.79
N GLU A 27 1.10 29.63 -5.36
CA GLU A 27 1.96 28.47 -5.04
C GLU A 27 1.55 27.78 -3.72
N GLN A 28 0.99 28.54 -2.77
CA GLN A 28 0.60 28.05 -1.46
C GLN A 28 -0.72 27.26 -1.51
N ASP A 29 -1.65 27.66 -2.39
CA ASP A 29 -2.94 26.98 -2.62
C ASP A 29 -2.77 25.72 -3.52
N TYR A 30 -1.79 25.75 -4.43
CA TYR A 30 -1.40 24.62 -5.27
C TYR A 30 -0.83 23.45 -4.45
N ASN A 31 0.00 23.70 -3.43
CA ASN A 31 0.67 22.64 -2.66
C ASN A 31 -0.28 21.81 -1.79
N ALA A 32 -1.25 22.45 -1.13
CA ALA A 32 -2.26 21.75 -0.33
C ALA A 32 -3.28 21.01 -1.21
N THR A 33 -3.71 21.64 -2.31
CA THR A 33 -4.56 21.02 -3.34
C THR A 33 -3.85 19.83 -3.99
N TYR A 34 -2.55 19.94 -4.26
CA TYR A 34 -1.74 18.87 -4.83
C TYR A 34 -1.62 17.66 -3.88
N LEU A 35 -1.25 17.87 -2.61
CA LEU A 35 -1.13 16.79 -1.63
C LEU A 35 -2.46 16.09 -1.35
N GLY A 36 -3.50 16.88 -1.08
CA GLY A 36 -4.78 16.34 -0.63
C GLY A 36 -5.71 15.89 -1.75
N GLN A 37 -5.87 16.72 -2.80
CA GLN A 37 -6.85 16.46 -3.85
C GLN A 37 -6.28 15.76 -5.07
N ILE A 38 -5.00 15.94 -5.39
CA ILE A 38 -4.40 15.34 -6.60
C ILE A 38 -3.70 14.03 -6.24
N LEU A 39 -2.80 14.03 -5.26
CA LEU A 39 -1.99 12.85 -4.95
C LEU A 39 -2.85 11.73 -4.35
N LEU A 40 -3.55 11.96 -3.24
CA LEU A 40 -4.35 10.91 -2.60
C LEU A 40 -5.47 10.35 -3.50
N ASP A 41 -6.19 11.20 -4.24
CA ASP A 41 -7.21 10.76 -5.22
C ASP A 41 -6.59 9.88 -6.33
N ARG A 42 -5.41 10.24 -6.84
CA ARG A 42 -4.71 9.45 -7.85
C ARG A 42 -4.24 8.11 -7.29
N LEU A 43 -3.80 8.09 -6.03
CA LEU A 43 -3.41 6.86 -5.35
C LEU A 43 -4.60 5.92 -5.13
N GLU A 44 -5.80 6.45 -4.85
CA GLU A 44 -7.02 5.63 -4.75
C GLU A 44 -7.42 4.99 -6.08
N LYS A 45 -7.08 5.64 -7.20
CA LYS A 45 -7.35 5.15 -8.56
C LYS A 45 -6.35 4.10 -9.04
N ILE A 46 -5.34 3.76 -8.25
CA ILE A 46 -4.37 2.74 -8.66
C ILE A 46 -5.07 1.39 -8.89
N ALA A 47 -4.77 0.77 -10.03
CA ALA A 47 -5.31 -0.53 -10.42
C ALA A 47 -4.60 -1.68 -9.69
N ILE A 48 -5.33 -2.77 -9.46
CA ILE A 48 -4.77 -4.03 -8.96
C ILE A 48 -4.30 -4.83 -10.18
N ASN A 49 -3.07 -5.34 -10.13
CA ASN A 49 -2.54 -6.19 -11.22
C ASN A 49 -3.34 -7.50 -11.31
N GLU A 50 -3.92 -7.78 -12.47
CA GLU A 50 -4.67 -9.03 -12.70
C GLU A 50 -3.76 -10.24 -12.92
N GLU A 51 -2.56 -10.04 -13.47
CA GLU A 51 -1.59 -11.10 -13.73
C GLU A 51 -0.90 -11.57 -12.44
N THR A 52 -0.65 -10.63 -11.53
CA THR A 52 -0.02 -10.86 -10.23
C THR A 52 -0.83 -10.22 -9.11
N PRO A 53 -2.06 -10.74 -8.84
CA PRO A 53 -2.91 -10.16 -7.82
C PRO A 53 -2.30 -10.37 -6.44
N PRO A 54 -2.53 -9.45 -5.48
CA PRO A 54 -2.17 -9.67 -4.08
C PRO A 54 -2.75 -10.98 -3.58
N ARG A 55 -1.89 -11.87 -3.05
CA ARG A 55 -2.28 -13.18 -2.54
C ARG A 55 -2.09 -13.28 -1.02
N PHE A 56 -2.95 -14.08 -0.41
CA PHE A 56 -2.96 -14.41 1.01
C PHE A 56 -2.84 -15.91 1.15
N VAL A 57 -2.06 -16.36 2.13
CA VAL A 57 -1.84 -17.77 2.42
C VAL A 57 -2.02 -17.96 3.92
N SER A 58 -3.05 -18.69 4.33
CA SER A 58 -3.27 -18.95 5.75
C SER A 58 -2.17 -19.84 6.35
N PRO A 59 -1.99 -19.84 7.68
CA PRO A 59 -1.05 -20.73 8.33
C PRO A 59 -1.25 -22.18 7.90
N GLN A 60 -0.14 -22.87 7.64
CA GLN A 60 -0.19 -24.28 7.29
C GLN A 60 -0.46 -25.13 8.54
N ALA A 61 -1.57 -25.86 8.51
CA ALA A 61 -1.95 -26.80 9.55
C ALA A 61 -1.43 -28.20 9.20
N TRP A 62 -0.53 -28.72 10.02
CA TRP A 62 0.01 -30.07 9.87
C TRP A 62 -0.89 -31.11 10.53
N GLN A 63 -1.11 -32.23 9.85
CA GLN A 63 -1.81 -33.39 10.38
C GLN A 63 -1.10 -34.68 9.97
N HIS A 64 -1.05 -35.66 10.86
CA HIS A 64 -0.58 -37.00 10.52
C HIS A 64 -1.61 -37.75 9.66
N THR A 65 -1.13 -38.59 8.76
CA THR A 65 -1.97 -39.50 8.00
C THR A 65 -2.40 -40.69 8.86
N CYS A 66 -3.51 -41.32 8.49
CA CYS A 66 -3.98 -42.55 9.11
C CYS A 66 -3.14 -43.76 8.64
N PRO A 67 -3.15 -44.89 9.39
CA PRO A 67 -2.35 -46.07 9.07
C PRO A 67 -2.49 -46.56 7.63
N ASP A 68 -3.69 -46.54 7.04
CA ASP A 68 -3.93 -47.00 5.66
C ASP A 68 -3.15 -46.17 4.62
N VAL A 69 -3.10 -44.86 4.81
CA VAL A 69 -2.37 -43.92 3.93
C VAL A 69 -0.86 -44.00 4.17
N LEU A 70 -0.45 -44.19 5.42
CA LEU A 70 0.94 -44.38 5.80
C LEU A 70 1.52 -45.68 5.22
N LEU A 71 0.81 -46.81 5.37
CA LEU A 71 1.21 -48.13 4.87
C LEU A 71 1.17 -48.23 3.34
N SER A 72 0.37 -47.39 2.68
CA SER A 72 0.37 -47.25 1.22
C SER A 72 1.40 -46.24 0.70
N PHE A 73 2.27 -45.72 1.57
CA PHE A 73 3.37 -44.80 1.27
C PHE A 73 2.93 -43.52 0.53
N GLN A 74 1.70 -43.04 0.79
CA GLN A 74 1.15 -41.86 0.12
C GLN A 74 1.46 -40.54 0.85
N GLY A 75 1.88 -40.62 2.10
CA GLY A 75 2.22 -39.48 2.95
C GLY A 75 2.32 -39.90 4.41
N GLU A 76 3.28 -39.35 5.14
CA GLU A 76 3.38 -39.45 6.61
C GLU A 76 2.59 -38.32 7.29
N GLN A 77 2.63 -37.14 6.66
CA GLN A 77 1.91 -35.96 7.10
C GLN A 77 1.26 -35.27 5.90
N VAL A 78 0.23 -34.47 6.20
CA VAL A 78 -0.43 -33.60 5.25
C VAL A 78 -0.50 -32.20 5.84
N GLN A 79 -0.12 -31.22 5.04
CA GLN A 79 -0.38 -29.83 5.32
C GLN A 79 -1.70 -29.43 4.68
N PHE A 80 -2.49 -28.67 5.41
CA PHE A 80 -3.68 -28.00 4.92
C PHE A 80 -3.55 -26.50 5.11
N TRP A 81 -3.98 -25.73 4.12
CA TRP A 81 -4.08 -24.28 4.21
C TRP A 81 -5.12 -23.80 3.21
N HIS A 82 -5.38 -22.51 3.17
CA HIS A 82 -6.20 -21.91 2.14
C HIS A 82 -5.55 -20.61 1.68
N GLU A 83 -5.81 -20.26 0.43
CA GLU A 83 -5.30 -19.06 -0.18
C GLU A 83 -6.45 -18.19 -0.67
N ALA A 84 -6.19 -16.89 -0.75
CA ALA A 84 -7.09 -15.93 -1.36
C ALA A 84 -6.30 -14.99 -2.25
N SER A 85 -6.92 -14.47 -3.31
CA SER A 85 -6.33 -13.44 -4.15
C SER A 85 -7.32 -12.29 -4.28
N ILE A 86 -6.82 -11.04 -4.30
CA ILE A 86 -7.67 -9.87 -4.56
C ILE A 86 -7.58 -9.55 -6.05
N HIS A 87 -8.67 -9.82 -6.77
CA HIS A 87 -8.87 -9.33 -8.13
C HIS A 87 -9.57 -7.97 -8.13
N PRO A 88 -9.52 -7.21 -9.25
CA PRO A 88 -10.22 -5.93 -9.34
C PRO A 88 -11.71 -6.01 -8.98
N ASN A 89 -12.40 -7.07 -9.40
CA ASN A 89 -13.82 -7.29 -9.13
C ASN A 89 -14.13 -7.66 -7.67
N ASP A 90 -13.13 -8.08 -6.90
CA ASP A 90 -13.30 -8.43 -5.48
C ASP A 90 -13.27 -7.17 -4.60
N THR A 91 -12.84 -6.02 -5.14
CA THR A 91 -12.59 -4.80 -4.38
C THR A 91 -13.89 -4.13 -3.94
N ILE A 92 -14.09 -4.03 -2.62
CA ILE A 92 -15.20 -3.32 -1.99
C ILE A 92 -14.89 -1.81 -1.91
N SER A 93 -13.69 -1.47 -1.45
CA SER A 93 -13.27 -0.06 -1.32
C SER A 93 -11.75 0.08 -1.33
N LYS A 94 -11.28 1.22 -1.86
CA LYS A 94 -9.89 1.67 -1.75
C LYS A 94 -9.87 3.04 -1.08
N ARG A 95 -8.87 3.28 -0.24
CA ARG A 95 -8.65 4.57 0.43
C ARG A 95 -7.16 4.86 0.55
N ALA A 96 -6.71 6.00 0.05
CA ALA A 96 -5.34 6.44 0.24
C ALA A 96 -5.24 7.25 1.53
N PHE A 97 -4.11 7.13 2.20
CA PHE A 97 -3.83 7.88 3.41
C PHE A 97 -2.33 8.10 3.55
N TYR A 98 -1.94 8.98 4.47
CA TYR A 98 -0.55 9.18 4.84
C TYR A 98 -0.36 9.03 6.35
N ILE A 99 0.84 8.65 6.75
CA ILE A 99 1.28 8.66 8.15
C ILE A 99 2.33 9.75 8.28
N PRO A 100 2.05 10.85 9.00
CA PRO A 100 3.03 11.90 9.23
C PRO A 100 4.05 11.47 10.30
N HIS A 101 5.30 11.86 10.11
CA HIS A 101 6.32 11.88 11.15
C HIS A 101 6.78 13.32 11.36
N VAL A 102 6.63 13.85 12.56
CA VAL A 102 7.12 15.20 12.89
C VAL A 102 8.63 15.14 13.07
N GLU A 103 9.37 15.77 12.18
CA GLU A 103 10.84 15.87 12.27
C GLU A 103 11.25 16.96 13.26
N THR A 104 10.59 18.12 13.18
CA THR A 104 10.81 19.27 14.04
C THR A 104 9.60 20.21 13.97
N GLY A 105 9.48 21.10 14.95
CA GLY A 105 8.46 22.13 14.95
C GLY A 105 8.78 23.24 15.94
N ASP A 106 8.19 24.40 15.71
CA ASP A 106 8.35 25.56 16.58
C ASP A 106 7.16 26.51 16.43
N ILE A 107 6.98 27.39 17.42
CA ILE A 107 5.92 28.39 17.46
C ILE A 107 6.56 29.73 17.14
N ASN A 108 6.00 30.47 16.17
CA ASN A 108 6.44 31.82 15.84
C ASN A 108 5.44 32.88 16.34
N PRO A 109 5.50 33.28 17.62
CA PRO A 109 4.70 34.39 18.13
C PRO A 109 5.28 35.77 17.75
N GLY A 110 6.50 35.80 17.21
CA GLY A 110 7.23 37.02 16.92
C GLY A 110 6.81 37.69 15.61
N PRO A 111 7.28 38.92 15.34
CA PRO A 111 6.90 39.68 14.16
C PRO A 111 7.67 39.31 12.89
N GLY A 112 8.72 38.50 13.00
CA GLY A 112 9.58 38.08 11.88
C GLY A 112 9.50 36.59 11.63
N ASP A 113 9.86 36.17 10.42
CA ASP A 113 9.92 34.77 10.02
C ASP A 113 10.91 33.96 10.86
N LEU A 114 10.50 32.77 11.28
CA LEU A 114 11.33 31.81 12.02
C LEU A 114 11.78 30.70 11.08
N LYS A 115 13.10 30.46 10.99
CA LYS A 115 13.64 29.40 10.13
C LYS A 115 13.55 28.04 10.81
N LEU A 116 12.94 27.08 10.13
CA LEU A 116 12.97 25.66 10.49
C LEU A 116 13.90 24.93 9.51
N SER A 117 14.68 23.98 10.03
CA SER A 117 15.52 23.12 9.19
C SER A 117 15.48 21.68 9.68
N ILE A 118 15.55 20.76 8.72
CA ILE A 118 15.74 19.33 8.97
C ILE A 118 16.97 18.87 8.22
N ALA A 119 17.71 17.94 8.80
CA ALA A 119 18.85 17.28 8.16
C ALA A 119 18.58 15.81 7.83
N LYS A 120 17.47 15.27 8.34
CA LYS A 120 17.04 13.88 8.18
C LYS A 120 15.52 13.87 8.08
N SER A 121 15.00 13.00 7.22
CA SER A 121 13.57 12.69 7.08
C SER A 121 13.33 11.23 7.42
N THR A 122 12.30 10.93 8.19
CA THR A 122 11.96 9.60 8.69
C THR A 122 10.61 9.16 8.14
N MET A 123 10.65 8.12 7.31
CA MET A 123 9.46 7.49 6.72
C MET A 123 8.93 6.41 7.65
N ASN A 124 7.62 6.44 7.91
CA ASN A 124 6.91 5.44 8.70
C ASN A 124 6.10 4.54 7.76
N SER A 125 6.60 3.33 7.49
CA SER A 125 5.76 2.31 6.88
C SER A 125 4.88 1.66 7.93
N LYS A 126 3.64 1.33 7.55
CA LYS A 126 2.70 0.60 8.37
C LYS A 126 2.02 -0.40 7.46
N MET A 127 2.12 -1.66 7.83
CA MET A 127 1.48 -2.74 7.12
C MET A 127 0.53 -3.43 8.08
N GLU A 128 -0.74 -3.51 7.71
CA GLU A 128 -1.75 -4.21 8.52
C GLU A 128 -2.53 -5.17 7.63
N SER A 129 -2.68 -6.41 8.09
CA SER A 129 -3.65 -7.37 7.59
C SER A 129 -4.47 -7.87 8.78
N LYS A 130 -5.78 -8.04 8.59
CA LYS A 130 -6.68 -8.59 9.63
C LYS A 130 -7.10 -9.99 9.25
N GLY A 131 -6.90 -10.97 10.13
CA GLY A 131 -7.43 -12.34 9.99
C GLY A 131 -6.53 -13.35 9.28
N TRP A 132 -5.34 -12.96 8.81
CA TRP A 132 -4.51 -13.78 7.92
C TRP A 132 -3.02 -13.66 8.23
N THR A 133 -2.29 -14.75 8.03
CA THR A 133 -0.83 -14.72 7.95
C THR A 133 -0.44 -14.25 6.54
N VAL A 134 0.44 -13.25 6.44
CA VAL A 134 1.02 -12.86 5.15
C VAL A 134 2.16 -13.85 4.87
N GLY A 135 1.78 -15.03 4.38
CA GLY A 135 2.70 -16.02 3.86
C GLY A 135 3.08 -15.67 2.42
N ALA A 136 4.28 -15.13 2.24
CA ALA A 136 4.91 -14.88 0.95
C ALA A 136 4.43 -13.64 0.18
N LYS A 137 5.36 -13.14 -0.64
CA LYS A 137 5.32 -11.92 -1.41
C LYS A 137 3.91 -11.49 -1.84
N VAL A 138 3.37 -10.39 -1.28
CA VAL A 138 2.50 -9.52 -2.07
C VAL A 138 3.42 -8.91 -3.13
N ALA A 139 3.58 -9.63 -4.24
CA ALA A 139 4.22 -9.14 -5.44
C ALA A 139 3.08 -8.76 -6.37
N GLY A 140 2.78 -7.47 -6.43
CA GLY A 140 1.76 -6.92 -7.29
C GLY A 140 2.14 -5.52 -7.70
N THR A 141 2.09 -5.22 -8.99
CA THR A 141 2.31 -3.87 -9.48
C THR A 141 0.99 -3.12 -9.42
N PHE A 142 0.88 -2.22 -8.46
CA PHE A 142 -0.24 -1.30 -8.39
C PHE A 142 0.08 -0.14 -9.36
N GLY A 143 -0.53 -0.09 -10.55
CA GLY A 143 -0.22 0.97 -11.52
C GLY A 143 -0.99 0.92 -12.84
N ALA A 144 -1.10 2.08 -13.50
CA ALA A 144 -1.48 2.16 -14.90
C ALA A 144 -0.29 1.78 -15.78
N LYS A 145 -0.53 1.19 -16.95
CA LYS A 145 0.51 0.77 -17.91
C LYS A 145 1.47 1.90 -18.31
N ASP A 146 1.02 3.15 -18.19
CA ASP A 146 1.73 4.40 -18.52
C ASP A 146 1.71 5.45 -17.37
N GLY A 147 1.59 5.02 -16.11
CA GLY A 147 1.51 5.91 -14.94
C GLY A 147 2.43 5.49 -13.79
N PRO A 148 2.44 6.23 -12.66
CA PRO A 148 3.25 5.85 -11.51
C PRO A 148 2.87 4.43 -11.06
N SER A 149 3.79 3.50 -11.29
CA SER A 149 3.68 2.10 -10.91
C SER A 149 4.29 1.93 -9.52
N ALA A 150 3.46 1.63 -8.53
CA ALA A 150 3.94 1.13 -7.26
C ALA A 150 4.24 -0.37 -7.46
N ASN A 151 5.52 -0.70 -7.62
CA ASN A 151 5.98 -2.07 -7.43
C ASN A 151 5.87 -2.38 -5.94
N VAL A 152 4.76 -3.01 -5.54
CA VAL A 152 4.67 -3.57 -4.21
C VAL A 152 5.32 -4.94 -4.31
N GLU A 153 6.60 -5.01 -3.96
CA GLU A 153 7.27 -6.27 -3.66
C GLU A 153 7.38 -6.40 -2.14
N LEU A 154 6.49 -7.20 -1.58
CA LEU A 154 6.34 -7.37 -0.15
C LEU A 154 6.98 -8.69 0.27
N SER A 155 8.30 -8.83 0.23
CA SER A 155 8.96 -10.04 0.73
C SER A 155 8.91 -10.10 2.26
N ALA A 156 7.77 -10.52 2.79
CA ALA A 156 7.50 -10.64 4.20
C ALA A 156 6.94 -12.06 4.41
N SER A 157 7.80 -12.99 4.81
CA SER A 157 7.35 -14.26 5.41
C SER A 157 7.12 -13.97 6.89
N TYR A 158 5.91 -13.57 7.28
CA TYR A 158 5.61 -13.35 8.69
C TYR A 158 4.34 -14.08 9.08
N SER A 159 4.53 -15.10 9.92
CA SER A 159 3.48 -15.78 10.65
C SER A 159 2.83 -14.81 11.64
N ASP A 160 1.51 -14.79 11.59
CA ASP A 160 0.58 -14.13 12.51
C ASP A 160 0.50 -12.61 12.40
N THR A 161 -0.72 -12.12 12.55
CA THR A 161 -1.12 -10.70 12.57
C THR A 161 -0.02 -9.78 13.11
N THR A 162 0.67 -9.07 12.22
CA THR A 162 1.74 -8.16 12.60
C THR A 162 1.52 -6.81 11.94
N THR A 163 1.27 -5.78 12.75
CA THR A 163 1.51 -4.39 12.35
C THR A 163 3.03 -4.23 12.24
N THR A 164 3.60 -4.43 11.05
CA THR A 164 5.03 -4.17 10.85
C THR A 164 5.20 -2.68 10.59
N THR A 165 5.76 -1.98 11.57
CA THR A 165 6.22 -0.60 11.40
C THR A 165 7.71 -0.61 11.10
N LYS A 166 8.11 -0.30 9.87
CA LYS A 166 9.53 -0.08 9.53
C LYS A 166 9.78 1.41 9.36
N MET A 167 10.75 1.93 10.12
CA MET A 167 11.24 3.29 9.99
C MET A 167 12.40 3.30 9.00
N GLN A 168 12.31 4.14 7.97
CA GLN A 168 13.43 4.38 7.04
C GLN A 168 13.82 5.85 7.14
N THR A 169 15.06 6.12 7.52
CA THR A 169 15.58 7.49 7.58
C THR A 169 16.41 7.78 6.34
N VAL A 170 16.08 8.86 5.64
CA VAL A 170 16.86 9.40 4.51
C VAL A 170 17.46 10.73 4.94
N THR A 171 18.71 10.98 4.56
CA THR A 171 19.38 12.26 4.82
C THR A 171 18.98 13.24 3.73
N THR A 172 18.05 14.13 4.03
CA THR A 172 17.67 15.27 3.18
C THR A 172 17.70 16.54 4.01
N SER A 173 18.22 17.62 3.41
CA SER A 173 18.28 18.92 4.07
C SER A 173 17.24 19.83 3.46
N HIS A 174 16.26 20.24 4.25
CA HIS A 174 15.25 21.20 3.83
C HIS A 174 15.20 22.36 4.83
N ASP A 175 15.11 23.56 4.28
CA ASP A 175 14.91 24.79 5.02
C ASP A 175 13.51 25.31 4.72
N ALA A 176 12.79 25.72 5.75
CA ALA A 176 11.46 26.28 5.66
C ALA A 176 11.33 27.54 6.53
N SER A 177 10.41 28.42 6.14
CA SER A 177 10.12 29.64 6.90
C SER A 177 8.75 29.53 7.56
N CYS A 178 8.72 29.61 8.89
CA CYS A 178 7.50 29.71 9.67
C CYS A 178 7.10 31.18 9.82
N LYS A 179 5.95 31.56 9.26
CA LYS A 179 5.45 32.94 9.32
C LYS A 179 4.98 33.31 10.74
N PRO A 180 5.04 34.61 11.10
CA PRO A 180 4.42 35.15 12.31
C PRO A 180 2.97 34.70 12.51
N GLY A 181 2.61 34.34 13.75
CA GLY A 181 1.25 33.95 14.13
C GLY A 181 0.90 32.49 13.87
N TYR A 182 1.88 31.67 13.46
CA TYR A 182 1.72 30.24 13.21
C TYR A 182 2.59 29.39 14.13
N GLU A 183 2.09 28.20 14.44
CA GLU A 183 2.88 27.06 14.89
C GLU A 183 3.16 26.19 13.69
N CYS A 184 4.45 25.95 13.43
CA CYS A 184 4.87 25.24 12.24
C CYS A 184 5.54 23.91 12.60
N ARG A 185 5.28 22.89 11.78
CA ARG A 185 5.91 21.58 11.88
C ARG A 185 6.44 21.17 10.52
N LEU A 186 7.63 20.60 10.49
CA LEU A 186 8.15 19.88 9.34
C LEU A 186 7.82 18.40 9.53
N GLU A 187 7.04 17.86 8.61
CA GLU A 187 6.54 16.50 8.66
C GLU A 187 6.99 15.71 7.43
N THR A 188 7.45 14.47 7.64
CA THR A 188 7.61 13.50 6.56
C THR A 188 6.35 12.66 6.45
N TRP A 189 5.58 12.84 5.38
CA TRP A 189 4.36 12.09 5.12
C TRP A 189 4.69 10.85 4.30
N THR A 190 4.50 9.66 4.86
CA THR A 190 4.63 8.40 4.12
C THR A 190 3.26 7.95 3.64
N PHE A 191 3.12 7.60 2.36
CA PHE A 191 1.82 7.29 1.76
C PHE A 191 1.50 5.79 1.76
N HIS A 192 0.22 5.48 1.94
CA HIS A 192 -0.31 4.12 2.05
C HIS A 192 -1.65 4.01 1.31
N ILE A 193 -2.00 2.78 0.96
CA ILE A 193 -3.33 2.44 0.45
C ILE A 193 -3.96 1.40 1.38
N ALA A 194 -5.22 1.65 1.74
CA ALA A 194 -6.09 0.69 2.37
C ALA A 194 -7.01 0.06 1.32
N VAL A 195 -7.01 -1.26 1.22
CA VAL A 195 -7.86 -2.03 0.29
C VAL A 195 -8.75 -2.94 1.12
N ARG A 196 -10.06 -2.87 0.87
CA ARG A 196 -11.04 -3.86 1.35
C ARG A 196 -11.58 -4.64 0.18
N ALA A 197 -11.60 -5.95 0.29
CA ALA A 197 -12.06 -6.84 -0.77
C ALA A 197 -12.79 -8.06 -0.21
N ARG A 198 -13.75 -8.61 -0.96
CA ARG A 198 -14.38 -9.90 -0.69
C ARG A 198 -13.77 -10.93 -1.62
N THR A 199 -12.93 -11.80 -1.07
CA THR A 199 -12.14 -12.73 -1.88
C THR A 199 -12.64 -14.15 -1.71
N ARG A 200 -12.52 -14.96 -2.76
CA ARG A 200 -12.79 -16.40 -2.70
C ARG A 200 -11.64 -17.12 -2.01
N LEU A 201 -11.97 -18.05 -1.13
CA LEU A 201 -11.02 -18.89 -0.42
C LEU A 201 -10.83 -20.21 -1.18
N LEU A 202 -9.58 -20.51 -1.53
CA LEU A 202 -9.17 -21.73 -2.22
C LEU A 202 -8.40 -22.63 -1.25
N PRO A 203 -8.97 -23.78 -0.85
CA PRO A 203 -8.34 -24.70 0.08
C PRO A 203 -7.32 -25.58 -0.66
N TYR A 204 -6.15 -25.75 -0.05
CA TYR A 204 -5.06 -26.56 -0.58
C TYR A 204 -4.58 -27.59 0.44
N TYR A 205 -4.00 -28.66 -0.08
CA TYR A 205 -3.24 -29.61 0.70
C TYR A 205 -1.96 -30.03 -0.03
N GLN A 206 -1.01 -30.55 0.75
CA GLN A 206 0.22 -31.14 0.24
C GLN A 206 0.67 -32.26 1.19
N THR A 207 0.97 -33.42 0.62
CA THR A 207 1.51 -34.54 1.39
C THR A 207 3.00 -34.32 1.64
N TRP A 208 3.50 -34.90 2.73
CA TRP A 208 4.90 -34.92 3.08
C TRP A 208 5.34 -36.33 3.47
N THR A 209 6.57 -36.69 3.12
CA THR A 209 7.22 -37.96 3.49
C THR A 209 8.67 -37.70 3.86
N ALA A 210 9.24 -38.50 4.77
CA ALA A 210 10.64 -38.36 5.16
C ALA A 210 11.60 -38.62 3.99
N GLY A 211 11.26 -39.57 3.11
CA GLY A 211 12.09 -39.95 1.96
C GLY A 211 11.92 -39.08 0.71
N GLY A 212 10.77 -38.42 0.55
CA GLY A 212 10.41 -37.68 -0.67
C GLY A 212 10.14 -36.19 -0.48
N GLY A 213 10.15 -35.69 0.76
CA GLY A 213 9.82 -34.30 1.06
C GLY A 213 8.36 -33.96 0.72
N HIS A 214 8.14 -32.74 0.25
CA HIS A 214 6.81 -32.22 -0.11
C HIS A 214 6.35 -32.73 -1.48
N GLY A 215 5.14 -33.27 -1.54
CA GLY A 215 4.45 -33.62 -2.78
C GLY A 215 3.95 -32.40 -3.55
N ALA A 216 3.08 -32.60 -4.54
CA ALA A 216 2.47 -31.49 -5.28
C ALA A 216 1.43 -30.75 -4.42
N LYS A 217 1.42 -29.41 -4.49
CA LYS A 217 0.31 -28.59 -4.01
C LYS A 217 -0.93 -28.91 -4.83
N THR A 218 -2.01 -29.31 -4.16
CA THR A 218 -3.26 -29.73 -4.80
C THR A 218 -4.43 -29.09 -4.07
N GLU A 219 -5.48 -28.68 -4.77
CA GLU A 219 -6.70 -28.20 -4.13
C GLU A 219 -7.30 -29.30 -3.25
N THR A 220 -7.81 -28.95 -2.06
CA THR A 220 -8.35 -29.94 -1.10
C THR A 220 -9.48 -30.75 -1.70
N CYS A 221 -10.34 -30.14 -2.53
CA CYS A 221 -11.44 -30.87 -3.18
C CYS A 221 -10.95 -31.79 -4.31
N GLN A 222 -9.72 -31.60 -4.78
CA GLN A 222 -9.04 -32.47 -5.74
C GLN A 222 -8.17 -33.54 -5.04
N MET A 223 -8.38 -33.76 -3.74
CA MET A 223 -7.67 -34.79 -3.00
C MET A 223 -7.79 -36.14 -3.71
N LYS A 224 -6.77 -36.99 -3.62
CA LYS A 224 -6.87 -38.37 -4.10
C LYS A 224 -7.75 -39.18 -3.16
N GLN A 225 -8.64 -40.00 -3.71
CA GLN A 225 -9.57 -40.82 -2.91
C GLN A 225 -8.83 -41.72 -1.92
N SER A 226 -7.65 -42.22 -2.31
CA SER A 226 -6.80 -43.05 -1.46
C SER A 226 -6.23 -42.30 -0.25
N VAL A 227 -6.07 -40.97 -0.32
CA VAL A 227 -5.66 -40.12 0.81
C VAL A 227 -6.86 -39.72 1.66
N ALA A 228 -8.02 -39.49 1.04
CA ALA A 228 -9.28 -39.10 1.70
C ALA A 228 -9.94 -40.19 2.57
N THR A 229 -9.28 -41.35 2.76
CA THR A 229 -9.74 -42.43 3.64
C THR A 229 -9.63 -42.05 5.12
N CYS A 230 -8.70 -41.16 5.47
CA CYS A 230 -8.53 -40.70 6.84
C CYS A 230 -9.71 -39.81 7.28
N GLU A 231 -10.37 -40.15 8.39
CA GLU A 231 -11.56 -39.42 8.85
C GLU A 231 -11.29 -37.95 9.14
N GLN A 232 -10.10 -37.62 9.65
CA GLN A 232 -9.67 -36.24 9.86
C GLN A 232 -9.60 -35.43 8.55
N PHE A 233 -9.30 -36.08 7.42
CA PHE A 233 -9.29 -35.42 6.09
C PHE A 233 -10.69 -35.33 5.50
N ARG A 234 -11.58 -36.29 5.80
CA ARG A 234 -13.00 -36.18 5.44
C ARG A 234 -13.67 -35.00 6.09
N GLN A 235 -13.30 -34.67 7.33
CA GLN A 235 -13.77 -33.44 7.98
C GLN A 235 -13.36 -32.20 7.18
N ARG A 236 -12.10 -32.14 6.69
CA ARG A 236 -11.63 -31.05 5.82
C ARG A 236 -12.39 -31.01 4.50
N LEU A 237 -12.65 -32.15 3.88
CA LEU A 237 -13.46 -32.23 2.67
C LEU A 237 -14.89 -31.73 2.90
N ARG A 238 -15.54 -32.09 4.02
CA ARG A 238 -16.89 -31.58 4.37
C ARG A 238 -16.89 -30.08 4.66
N GLU A 239 -15.81 -29.56 5.21
CA GLU A 239 -15.66 -28.13 5.49
C GLU A 239 -15.59 -27.33 4.19
N TRP A 240 -14.87 -27.83 3.18
CA TRP A 240 -14.45 -27.04 2.02
C TRP A 240 -15.08 -27.44 0.69
N CYS A 241 -15.70 -28.62 0.62
CA CYS A 241 -16.22 -29.23 -0.59
C CYS A 241 -17.65 -29.74 -0.36
N ASP A 242 -18.43 -29.84 -1.44
CA ASP A 242 -19.71 -30.53 -1.46
C ASP A 242 -19.48 -32.05 -1.41
N TYR A 243 -19.02 -32.51 -0.26
CA TYR A 243 -18.63 -33.90 -0.01
C TYR A 243 -19.67 -34.59 0.89
N SER A 244 -20.43 -35.52 0.31
CA SER A 244 -21.33 -36.41 1.04
C SER A 244 -20.75 -37.83 1.12
N PRO A 245 -20.45 -38.34 2.33
CA PRO A 245 -19.96 -39.71 2.51
C PRO A 245 -21.03 -40.79 2.24
N GLU A 246 -22.31 -40.41 2.13
CA GLU A 246 -23.44 -41.35 1.96
C GLU A 246 -23.64 -41.78 0.50
N VAL A 247 -23.01 -41.12 -0.47
CA VAL A 247 -23.11 -41.52 -1.89
C VAL A 247 -22.09 -42.60 -2.23
N ASN A 248 -22.22 -43.74 -1.54
CA ASN A 248 -21.59 -45.00 -1.92
C ASN A 248 -21.92 -45.30 -3.39
N ASN A 249 -20.89 -45.27 -4.25
CA ASN A 249 -20.89 -45.65 -5.67
C ASN A 249 -21.61 -44.74 -6.70
N LYS A 250 -22.09 -43.55 -6.33
CA LYS A 250 -22.62 -42.55 -7.31
C LYS A 250 -22.18 -41.11 -7.09
N GLY A 251 -21.40 -40.83 -6.04
CA GLY A 251 -20.87 -39.48 -5.79
C GLY A 251 -19.83 -39.13 -6.84
N VAL A 252 -19.92 -37.92 -7.41
CA VAL A 252 -18.90 -37.43 -8.34
C VAL A 252 -17.62 -37.18 -7.55
N TRP A 253 -16.56 -37.92 -7.87
CA TRP A 253 -15.20 -37.62 -7.43
C TRP A 253 -14.44 -36.96 -8.58
N PRO A 254 -13.75 -35.83 -8.38
CA PRO A 254 -13.59 -35.06 -7.14
C PRO A 254 -14.88 -34.31 -6.72
N PRO A 255 -15.12 -34.08 -5.41
CA PRO A 255 -16.23 -33.23 -4.96
C PRO A 255 -16.07 -31.79 -5.46
N ALA A 256 -17.20 -31.09 -5.67
CA ALA A 256 -17.17 -29.69 -6.07
C ALA A 256 -16.70 -28.81 -4.91
N PRO A 257 -15.89 -27.75 -5.17
CA PRO A 257 -15.52 -26.80 -4.13
C PRO A 257 -16.73 -25.96 -3.70
N LEU A 258 -16.85 -25.70 -2.40
CA LEU A 258 -17.83 -24.74 -1.88
C LEU A 258 -17.38 -23.31 -2.23
N ASP A 259 -18.35 -22.44 -2.50
CA ASP A 259 -18.09 -21.02 -2.71
C ASP A 259 -17.97 -20.32 -1.36
N ARG A 260 -16.76 -20.32 -0.81
CA ARG A 260 -16.43 -19.64 0.45
C ARG A 260 -15.74 -18.33 0.14
N THR A 261 -16.23 -17.25 0.75
CA THR A 261 -15.65 -15.91 0.61
C THR A 261 -15.33 -15.30 1.96
N GLU A 262 -14.33 -14.43 2.00
CA GLU A 262 -14.00 -13.64 3.20
C GLU A 262 -13.70 -12.18 2.85
N ASP A 263 -14.12 -11.28 3.74
CA ASP A 263 -13.82 -9.85 3.66
C ASP A 263 -12.42 -9.59 4.25
N ILE A 264 -11.49 -9.18 3.41
CA ILE A 264 -10.10 -8.90 3.76
C ILE A 264 -9.87 -7.38 3.77
N GLU A 265 -9.14 -6.89 4.78
CA GLU A 265 -8.65 -5.52 4.84
C GLU A 265 -7.12 -5.51 4.87
N LEU A 266 -6.51 -4.74 3.97
CA LEU A 266 -5.08 -4.54 3.85
C LEU A 266 -4.75 -3.07 3.95
N LYS A 267 -3.67 -2.75 4.66
CA LYS A 267 -3.02 -1.46 4.57
C LYS A 267 -1.58 -1.68 4.12
N LEU A 268 -1.20 -1.06 3.02
CA LEU A 268 0.10 -1.25 2.39
C LEU A 268 0.77 0.11 2.18
N PRO A 269 2.08 0.25 2.48
CA PRO A 269 2.82 1.42 2.07
C PRO A 269 2.99 1.43 0.55
N ILE A 270 3.02 2.63 -0.03
CA ILE A 270 3.20 2.83 -1.47
C ILE A 270 4.69 3.08 -1.71
N ALA A 271 5.26 2.48 -2.76
CA ALA A 271 6.63 2.73 -3.18
C ALA A 271 6.68 3.83 -4.26
N GLU A 272 7.80 4.54 -4.34
CA GLU A 272 8.13 5.40 -5.47
C GLU A 272 8.31 4.56 -6.75
N ALA A 273 8.30 5.21 -7.92
CA ALA A 273 8.46 4.54 -9.22
C ALA A 273 9.76 3.71 -9.34
N ASN A 274 10.80 4.05 -8.55
CA ASN A 274 12.04 3.29 -8.50
C ASN A 274 11.92 1.93 -7.78
N GLY A 275 10.79 1.64 -7.12
CA GLY A 275 10.51 0.40 -6.39
C GLY A 275 11.32 0.19 -5.12
N ASN A 276 12.30 1.04 -4.82
CA ASN A 276 13.28 0.84 -3.74
C ASN A 276 13.04 1.74 -2.53
N GLN A 277 12.25 2.79 -2.69
CA GLN A 277 11.93 3.76 -1.65
C GLN A 277 10.43 3.85 -1.44
N LEU A 278 10.03 4.09 -0.19
CA LEU A 278 8.64 4.42 0.10
C LEU A 278 8.32 5.79 -0.47
N MET A 279 7.10 5.94 -0.98
CA MET A 279 6.58 7.22 -1.40
C MET A 279 6.39 8.10 -0.17
N SER A 280 7.12 9.22 -0.14
CA SER A 280 7.00 10.19 0.94
C SER A 280 7.13 11.62 0.45
N ARG A 281 6.51 12.56 1.16
CA ARG A 281 6.69 14.00 0.92
C ARG A 281 7.05 14.70 2.22
N ILE A 282 8.02 15.62 2.16
CA ILE A 282 8.33 16.54 3.24
C ILE A 282 7.39 17.74 3.13
N VAL A 283 6.65 17.99 4.20
CA VAL A 283 5.58 18.97 4.24
C VAL A 283 5.80 19.91 5.42
N LEU A 284 5.85 21.20 5.15
CA LEU A 284 5.67 22.23 6.16
C LEU A 284 4.17 22.39 6.44
N VAL A 285 3.77 22.10 7.66
CA VAL A 285 2.42 22.35 8.19
C VAL A 285 2.48 23.63 9.01
N SER A 286 1.59 24.59 8.75
CA SER A 286 1.51 25.85 9.51
C SER A 286 0.10 26.04 10.07
N GLU A 287 -0.05 25.95 11.38
CA GLU A 287 -1.33 26.07 12.10
C GLU A 287 -1.45 27.45 12.79
N PRO A 288 -2.57 28.20 12.63
CA PRO A 288 -2.73 29.49 13.28
C PRO A 288 -2.78 29.38 14.81
N ILE A 289 -1.96 30.17 15.52
CA ILE A 289 -1.89 30.15 17.01
C ILE A 289 -3.22 30.58 17.64
N MET A 290 -3.90 31.58 17.05
CA MET A 290 -5.09 32.21 17.62
C MET A 290 -6.35 31.32 17.66
N ARG A 291 -6.33 30.14 17.02
CA ARG A 291 -7.50 29.22 16.97
C ARG A 291 -7.41 28.07 17.95
N LYS A 292 -6.33 27.95 18.75
CA LYS A 292 -6.24 26.93 19.80
C LYS A 292 -7.02 27.35 21.04
N LYS A 293 -7.99 26.54 21.47
CA LYS A 293 -8.45 26.59 22.86
C LYS A 293 -7.29 26.12 23.74
N SER A 294 -7.01 26.87 24.81
CA SER A 294 -6.01 26.54 25.84
C SER A 294 -6.15 25.08 26.27
N GLY A 295 -5.17 24.23 25.95
CA GLY A 295 -5.12 22.82 26.36
C GLY A 295 -4.76 21.81 25.26
N ASP A 296 -4.96 22.14 23.99
CA ASP A 296 -4.69 21.21 22.88
C ASP A 296 -3.24 21.32 22.40
N VAL A 297 -2.38 20.40 22.85
CA VAL A 297 -1.15 20.06 22.11
C VAL A 297 -1.61 19.31 20.87
N PRO A 298 -1.37 19.80 19.64
CA PRO A 298 -1.77 19.11 18.43
C PRO A 298 -0.89 17.88 18.30
N GLU A 299 -1.41 16.76 18.78
CA GLU A 299 -0.88 15.45 18.43
C GLU A 299 -0.98 15.33 16.91
N ALA A 300 0.13 14.99 16.25
CA ALA A 300 0.10 14.72 14.82
C ALA A 300 -0.96 13.66 14.54
N VAL A 301 -1.75 13.86 13.48
CA VAL A 301 -2.81 12.91 13.11
C VAL A 301 -2.17 11.54 12.90
N LYS A 302 -2.66 10.50 13.59
CA LYS A 302 -2.11 9.14 13.47
C LYS A 302 -2.17 8.59 12.03
N GLU A 303 -3.22 8.95 11.28
CA GLU A 303 -3.39 8.67 9.85
C GLU A 303 -4.12 9.87 9.20
N GLY A 304 -3.49 10.55 8.25
CA GLY A 304 -4.08 11.65 7.50
C GLY A 304 -4.71 11.22 6.17
N THR A 305 -5.78 11.89 5.75
CA THR A 305 -6.56 11.63 4.54
C THR A 305 -6.88 12.92 3.79
N GLN A 306 -7.50 12.82 2.61
CA GLN A 306 -8.00 14.00 1.89
C GLN A 306 -8.98 14.82 2.76
N GLN A 307 -9.84 14.15 3.53
CA GLN A 307 -10.81 14.82 4.39
C GLN A 307 -10.12 15.58 5.53
N THR A 308 -9.11 14.98 6.19
CA THR A 308 -8.40 15.66 7.28
C THR A 308 -7.62 16.86 6.79
N ILE A 309 -7.08 16.83 5.55
CA ILE A 309 -6.43 17.99 4.92
C ILE A 309 -7.46 19.11 4.70
N LYS A 310 -8.63 18.78 4.12
CA LYS A 310 -9.71 19.77 3.90
C LYS A 310 -10.15 20.44 5.21
N GLU A 311 -10.42 19.66 6.25
CA GLU A 311 -10.83 20.17 7.56
C GLU A 311 -9.74 21.01 8.24
N ALA A 312 -8.45 20.67 8.04
CA ALA A 312 -7.34 21.49 8.52
C ALA A 312 -7.27 22.82 7.76
N MET A 313 -7.44 22.81 6.44
CA MET A 313 -7.46 24.03 5.62
C MET A 313 -8.62 24.97 5.98
N GLU A 314 -9.82 24.44 6.24
CA GLU A 314 -10.96 25.22 6.74
C GLU A 314 -10.65 25.90 8.08
N ARG A 315 -9.85 25.24 8.92
CA ARG A 315 -9.32 25.81 10.17
C ARG A 315 -8.14 26.77 9.97
N GLY A 316 -7.71 27.02 8.73
CA GLY A 316 -6.65 27.96 8.39
C GLY A 316 -5.25 27.36 8.42
N THR A 317 -5.13 26.04 8.55
CA THR A 317 -3.85 25.34 8.41
C THR A 317 -3.37 25.42 6.97
N MET A 318 -2.10 25.75 6.78
CA MET A 318 -1.45 25.78 5.47
C MET A 318 -0.49 24.60 5.33
N PHE A 319 -0.36 24.07 4.11
CA PHE A 319 0.54 22.96 3.78
C PHE A 319 1.45 23.38 2.63
N GLN A 320 2.75 23.13 2.76
CA GLN A 320 3.73 23.39 1.70
C GLN A 320 4.63 22.16 1.52
N VAL A 321 4.68 21.60 0.31
CA VAL A 321 5.60 20.52 -0.06
C VAL A 321 6.99 21.11 -0.28
N LEU A 322 8.01 20.51 0.32
CA LEU A 322 9.40 21.00 0.24
C LEU A 322 10.31 20.13 -0.63
N ASP A 323 9.83 18.96 -1.06
CA ASP A 323 10.54 18.11 -1.99
C ASP A 323 10.38 18.67 -3.39
N SER A 324 11.48 19.15 -3.99
CA SER A 324 11.48 19.54 -5.40
C SER A 324 11.12 18.31 -6.23
N SER A 325 10.18 18.49 -7.15
CA SER A 325 9.72 17.47 -8.07
C SER A 325 10.91 16.82 -8.80
N SER A 326 11.32 15.64 -8.38
CA SER A 326 12.01 14.69 -9.25
C SER A 326 10.98 14.19 -10.26
N SER A 327 10.86 14.96 -11.35
CA SER A 327 10.38 14.53 -12.68
C SER A 327 9.26 13.48 -12.67
N LEU A 328 8.02 13.94 -12.63
CA LEU A 328 6.96 13.31 -13.44
C LEU A 328 7.29 13.61 -14.91
N SER A 329 8.16 12.79 -15.49
CA SER A 329 8.35 12.66 -16.94
C SER A 329 7.86 11.29 -17.37
#